data_AF-A0A351ITT9-F1
#
_entry.id   AF-A0A351ITT9-F1
#
_cell.length_a   1.000
_cell.length_b   1.000
_cell.length_c   1.000
_cell.angle_alpha   90.00
_cell.angle_beta   90.00
_cell.angle_gamma   90.00
#
_symmetry.space_group_name_H-M   'P 1'
#
loop_
_entity.id
_entity.type
_entity.pdbx_description
1 polymer ?
#
loop_
_entity_poly.entity_id
_entity_poly.type
_entity_poly.pdbx_seq_one_letter_code
_entity_poly.pdbx_strand_id
1 'polypeptide(L)' 'SELSTTAGVDLELDLFMEVFETDDARHGVESFFQHGPGKATFRGS' A
#
# COMPACT_ATOMS: atom_id res chain seq x y z
N SER A 1 2.30 1.39 -26.22
CA SER A 1 1.90 2.81 -26.20
C SER A 1 1.95 3.27 -24.76
N GLU A 2 2.35 4.52 -24.52
CA GLU A 2 2.25 5.15 -23.21
C GLU A 2 0.77 5.25 -22.80
N LEU A 3 0.47 5.13 -21.50
CA LEU A 3 -0.85 5.44 -20.95
C LEU A 3 -1.07 6.97 -20.99
N SER A 4 -2.33 7.40 -21.13
CA SER A 4 -2.67 8.80 -20.85
C SER A 4 -2.52 9.09 -19.35
N THR A 5 -2.35 10.35 -18.97
CA THR A 5 -2.28 10.74 -17.55
C THR A 5 -3.50 10.27 -16.76
N THR A 6 -4.71 10.42 -17.32
CA THR A 6 -5.94 9.96 -16.67
C THR A 6 -5.94 8.44 -16.48
N ALA A 7 -5.61 7.68 -17.54
CA ALA A 7 -5.56 6.23 -17.43
C ALA A 7 -4.48 5.74 -16.45
N GLY A 8 -3.37 6.48 -16.32
CA GLY A 8 -2.33 6.20 -15.33
C GLY A 8 -2.81 6.43 -13.90
N VAL A 9 -3.52 7.53 -13.64
CA VAL A 9 -4.08 7.83 -12.31
C VAL A 9 -5.17 6.83 -11.92
N ASP A 10 -6.04 6.45 -12.85
CA ASP A 10 -7.09 5.45 -12.59
C ASP A 10 -6.45 4.09 -12.25
N LEU A 11 -5.43 3.67 -13.02
CA LEU A 11 -4.68 2.44 -12.74
C LEU A 11 -3.93 2.50 -11.40
N GLU A 12 -3.32 3.64 -11.08
CA GLU A 12 -2.63 3.83 -9.79
C GLU A 12 -3.60 3.68 -8.63
N LEU A 13 -4.81 4.27 -8.73
CA LEU A 13 -5.83 4.15 -7.68
C LEU A 13 -6.22 2.69 -7.44
N ASP A 14 -6.53 1.95 -8.51
CA ASP A 14 -6.93 0.55 -8.42
C ASP A 14 -5.84 -0.30 -7.76
N LEU A 15 -4.60 -0.19 -8.24
CA LEU A 15 -3.45 -0.92 -7.69
C LEU A 15 -3.11 -0.50 -6.25
N PHE A 16 -3.28 0.78 -5.93
CA PHE A 16 -3.04 1.27 -4.58
C PHE A 16 -4.06 0.69 -3.59
N MET A 17 -5.32 0.53 -4.00
CA MET A 17 -6.32 -0.12 -3.15
C MET A 17 -5.97 -1.58 -2.85
N GLU A 18 -5.42 -2.32 -3.81
CA GLU A 18 -4.97 -3.71 -3.59
C GLU A 18 -3.90 -3.81 -2.49
N VAL A 19 -2.99 -2.84 -2.39
CA VAL A 19 -1.96 -2.80 -1.33
C VAL A 19 -2.60 -2.71 0.06
N PHE A 20 -3.71 -1.99 0.22
CA PHE A 20 -4.39 -1.83 1.52
C PHE A 20 -5.10 -3.10 1.98
N GLU A 21 -5.32 -4.07 1.10
CA GLU A 21 -5.95 -5.35 1.43
C GLU A 21 -4.96 -6.40 1.96
N THR A 22 -3.66 -6.10 1.92
CA THR A 22 -2.59 -7.01 2.38
C THR A 22 -2.49 -7.08 3.90
N ASP A 23 -2.00 -8.21 4.39
CA ASP A 23 -1.65 -8.35 5.81
C ASP A 23 -0.51 -7.38 6.19
N ASP A 24 0.40 -7.09 5.26
CA ASP A 24 1.46 -6.11 5.44
C ASP A 24 0.95 -4.69 5.72
N ALA A 25 -0.13 -4.24 5.05
CA ALA A 25 -0.75 -2.95 5.33
C ALA A 25 -1.33 -2.90 6.74
N ARG A 26 -2.05 -3.96 7.14
CA ARG A 26 -2.61 -4.09 8.50
C ARG A 26 -1.51 -4.07 9.56
N HIS A 27 -0.45 -4.87 9.39
CA HIS A 27 0.68 -4.91 10.33
C HIS A 27 1.45 -3.59 10.38
N GLY A 28 1.60 -2.90 9.25
CA GLY A 28 2.23 -1.58 9.18
C GLY A 28 1.50 -0.55 10.05
N VAL A 29 0.18 -0.48 9.93
CA VAL A 29 -0.67 0.42 10.72
C VAL A 29 -0.63 0.06 12.20
N GLU A 30 -0.75 -1.23 12.54
CA GLU A 30 -0.68 -1.69 13.92
C GLU A 30 0.67 -1.35 14.57
N SER A 31 1.78 -1.64 13.89
CA SER A 31 3.12 -1.32 14.37
C SER A 31 3.31 0.20 14.54
N PHE A 32 2.72 1.01 13.66
CA PHE A 32 2.80 2.46 13.78
C PHE A 32 2.16 2.95 15.09
N PHE A 33 0.96 2.45 15.41
CA PHE A 33 0.28 2.80 16.66
C PHE A 33 1.03 2.32 17.91
N GLN A 34 1.63 1.12 17.85
CA GLN A 34 2.32 0.53 19.00
C GLN A 34 3.73 1.09 19.23
N HIS A 35 4.48 1.35 18.16
CA HIS A 35 5.94 1.57 18.22
C HIS A 35 6.42 2.83 17.50
N GLY A 36 5.53 3.55 16.82
CA GLY A 36 5.89 4.66 15.94
C GLY A 36 6.40 4.19 14.57
N PRO A 37 6.81 5.13 13.71
CA PRO A 37 7.10 4.86 12.31
C PRO A 37 8.35 4.00 12.10
N GLY A 38 8.32 3.18 11.04
CA GLY A 38 9.50 2.44 10.55
C GLY A 38 9.88 1.21 11.36
N LYS A 39 8.97 0.64 12.15
CA LYS A 39 9.23 -0.53 13.01
C LYS A 39 8.61 -1.85 12.54
N ALA A 40 7.74 -1.81 11.53
CA ALA A 40 7.12 -3.00 10.96
C ALA A 40 8.13 -3.84 10.16
N THR A 41 7.91 -5.16 10.11
CA THR A 41 8.58 -6.08 9.19
C THR A 41 7.55 -6.61 8.20
N PHE A 42 7.79 -6.40 6.92
CA PHE A 42 6.90 -6.80 5.82
C PHE A 42 7.30 -8.15 5.25
N ARG A 43 6.32 -8.97 4.85
CA ARG A 43 6.54 -10.36 4.40
C ARG A 43 6.02 -10.66 3.00
N GLY A 44 5.31 -9.72 2.37
CA GLY A 44 4.73 -9.87 1.04
C GLY A 44 3.44 -10.68 1.02
N SER A 45 2.63 -10.56 2.07
CA SER A 45 1.32 -11.22 2.24
C SER A 45 0.23 -10.23 2.56
#